data_AF-A0A452H9F8-F1
#
_entry.id   AF-A0A452H9F8-F1
#
_cell.length_a   1.000
_cell.length_b   1.000
_cell.length_c   1.000
_cell.angle_alpha   90.00
_cell.angle_beta   90.00
_cell.angle_gamma   90.00
#
_symmetry.space_group_name_H-M   'P 1'
#
loop_
_entity.id
_entity.type
_entity.pdbx_description
1 polymer ?
#
loop_
_entity_poly.entity_id
_entity_poly.type
_entity_poly.pdbx_seq_one_letter_code
_entity_poly.pdbx_strand_id
1 'polypeptide(L)'
;MIKFLFVLAGSKDGSITEVNVSPCPTQPCLLQKGTSYSVNVTFSSKIDSQGSKAKVYGEILHVDVPFPIPEPDGCKSGIQCPIEKGHSYSYLNKLPVKSEYPSIKLIVQWELIDDQGQMIFCWKIPRKVVSSSWGQRNQFHYSRGVDDGPARDAASPCNGLL
;
A
#
# COMPACT_ATOMS: atom_id res chain seq x y z
N MET A 1 -5.50 13.26 7.99
CA MET A 1 -4.70 12.25 7.26
C MET A 1 -3.94 11.45 8.28
N ILE A 2 -4.09 10.12 8.28
CA ILE A 2 -3.36 9.25 9.22
C ILE A 2 -2.09 8.78 8.52
N LYS A 3 -0.92 9.10 9.10
CA LYS A 3 0.37 8.52 8.70
C LYS A 3 0.45 7.10 9.26
N PHE A 4 0.73 6.11 8.42
CA PHE A 4 0.89 4.73 8.89
C PHE A 4 2.29 4.56 9.48
N LEU A 5 2.38 4.37 10.79
CA LEU A 5 3.62 4.04 11.50
C LEU A 5 3.95 2.53 11.40
N PHE A 6 2.93 1.68 11.21
CA PHE A 6 3.06 0.22 11.10
C PHE A 6 3.30 -0.23 9.65
N VAL A 7 4.25 0.39 8.97
CA VAL A 7 4.70 -0.02 7.63
C VAL A 7 5.87 -0.98 7.81
N LEU A 8 5.70 -2.21 7.31
CA LEU A 8 6.80 -3.16 7.20
C LEU A 8 7.58 -2.80 5.94
N ALA A 9 8.43 -1.78 6.05
CA ALA A 9 9.25 -1.30 4.94
C ALA A 9 10.47 -2.21 4.77
N GLY A 10 10.60 -2.83 3.60
CA GLY A 10 11.79 -3.57 3.20
C GLY A 10 12.26 -3.07 1.85
N SER A 11 13.45 -2.47 1.80
CA SER A 11 14.15 -2.23 0.54
C SER A 11 15.63 -1.95 0.79
N LYS A 12 16.49 -2.59 -0.02
CA LYS A 12 17.92 -2.30 -0.06
C LYS A 12 18.19 -0.99 -0.81
N ASP A 13 17.40 -0.71 -1.84
CA ASP A 13 17.70 0.28 -2.88
C ASP A 13 16.92 1.60 -2.72
N GLY A 14 16.15 1.72 -1.64
CA GLY A 14 15.49 2.95 -1.23
C GLY A 14 15.16 2.98 0.27
N SER A 15 14.52 4.07 0.70
CA SER A 15 13.98 4.22 2.05
C SER A 15 12.65 4.94 2.01
N ILE A 16 11.59 4.30 2.49
CA ILE A 16 10.27 4.91 2.63
C ILE A 16 10.30 5.84 3.85
N THR A 17 9.86 7.08 3.66
CA THR A 17 9.69 8.05 4.75
C THR A 17 8.24 8.13 5.20
N GLU A 18 7.29 7.99 4.27
CA GLU A 18 5.87 8.07 4.58
C GLU A 18 5.03 7.22 3.61
N VAL A 19 4.03 6.53 4.14
CA VAL A 19 2.93 5.95 3.35
C VAL A 19 1.63 6.58 3.82
N ASN A 20 0.88 7.14 2.87
CA ASN A 20 -0.42 7.76 3.09
C ASN A 20 -1.47 7.08 2.21
N VAL A 21 -2.59 6.71 2.82
CA VAL A 21 -3.75 6.15 2.11
C VAL A 21 -4.97 6.99 2.49
N SER A 22 -5.67 7.51 1.49
CA SER A 22 -6.78 8.44 1.67
C SER A 22 -7.98 8.08 0.78
N PRO A 23 -9.22 8.14 1.28
CA PRO A 23 -9.59 8.48 2.65
C PRO A 23 -9.28 7.33 3.61
N CYS A 24 -8.78 7.62 4.81
CA CYS A 24 -8.68 6.62 5.88
C CYS A 24 -8.79 7.28 7.26
N PRO A 25 -10.01 7.41 7.80
CA PRO A 25 -10.24 8.12 9.06
C PRO A 25 -9.91 7.29 10.31
N THR A 26 -9.80 5.97 10.19
CA THR A 26 -9.57 5.04 11.32
C THR A 26 -8.56 3.96 10.95
N GLN A 27 -7.79 3.47 11.92
CA GLN A 27 -6.91 2.32 11.74
C GLN A 27 -7.50 1.07 12.40
N PRO A 28 -7.35 -0.13 11.79
CA PRO A 28 -6.88 -0.38 10.42
C PRO A 28 -7.86 0.18 9.37
N CYS A 29 -7.35 0.67 8.23
CA CYS A 29 -8.23 1.24 7.20
C CYS A 29 -9.25 0.23 6.72
N LEU A 30 -10.50 0.67 6.72
CA LEU A 30 -11.61 -0.04 6.10
C LEU A 30 -11.75 0.44 4.66
N LEU A 31 -11.51 -0.47 3.72
CA LEU A 31 -11.65 -0.24 2.29
C LEU A 31 -13.11 -0.49 1.89
N GLN A 32 -13.85 0.58 1.67
CA GLN A 32 -15.26 0.54 1.31
C GLN A 32 -15.39 0.24 -0.18
N LYS A 33 -16.20 -0.77 -0.50
CA LYS A 33 -16.58 -1.09 -1.87
C LYS A 33 -17.31 0.07 -2.54
N GLY A 34 -17.01 0.31 -3.81
CA GLY A 34 -17.50 1.44 -4.61
C GLY A 34 -16.72 2.74 -4.39
N THR A 35 -15.72 2.74 -3.50
CA THR A 35 -14.92 3.94 -3.18
C THR A 35 -13.54 3.85 -3.83
N SER A 36 -13.03 4.99 -4.29
CA SER A 36 -11.65 5.12 -4.75
C SER A 36 -10.75 5.62 -3.63
N TYR A 37 -9.59 4.99 -3.48
CA TYR A 37 -8.57 5.37 -2.51
C TYR A 37 -7.32 5.84 -3.25
N SER A 38 -6.74 6.93 -2.78
CA SER A 38 -5.44 7.42 -3.19
C SER A 38 -4.35 6.88 -2.27
N VAL A 39 -3.22 6.52 -2.86
CA VAL A 39 -2.00 6.11 -2.18
C VAL A 39 -0.92 7.12 -2.53
N ASN A 40 -0.20 7.61 -1.52
CA ASN A 40 1.00 8.41 -1.69
C ASN A 40 2.13 7.76 -0.87
N VAL A 41 3.24 7.45 -1.52
CA VAL A 41 4.45 6.93 -0.90
C VAL A 41 5.57 7.93 -1.11
N THR A 42 6.05 8.53 -0.03
CA THR A 42 7.27 9.34 -0.07
C THR A 42 8.46 8.44 0.24
N PHE A 43 9.46 8.46 -0.62
CA PHE A 43 10.66 7.63 -0.48
C PHE A 43 11.90 8.36 -1.02
N SER A 44 13.07 7.96 -0.54
CA SER A 44 14.36 8.37 -1.11
C SER A 44 15.00 7.21 -1.85
N SER A 45 15.52 7.45 -3.05
CA SER A 45 16.23 6.42 -3.83
C SER A 45 17.70 6.33 -3.41
N LYS A 46 18.25 5.11 -3.37
CA LYS A 46 19.69 4.86 -3.15
C LYS A 46 20.41 4.42 -4.43
N ILE A 47 19.67 4.35 -5.54
CA ILE A 47 20.15 3.93 -6.87
C ILE A 47 19.67 4.91 -7.95
N ASP A 48 20.32 4.84 -9.11
CA ASP A 48 19.85 5.47 -10.35
C ASP A 48 19.00 4.46 -11.14
N SER A 49 17.97 4.92 -11.84
CA SER A 49 17.14 4.07 -12.70
C SER A 49 16.49 4.87 -13.84
N GLN A 50 16.47 4.34 -15.05
CA GLN A 50 15.79 4.99 -16.18
C GLN A 50 14.26 4.92 -16.07
N GLY A 51 13.75 3.92 -15.35
CA GLY A 51 12.33 3.65 -15.23
C GLY A 51 11.93 3.12 -13.86
N SER A 52 10.63 2.99 -13.63
CA SER A 52 10.15 2.24 -12.47
C SER A 52 8.80 1.60 -12.75
N LYS A 53 8.55 0.46 -12.10
CA LYS A 53 7.31 -0.30 -12.26
C LYS A 53 6.75 -0.70 -10.90
N ALA A 54 5.48 -0.38 -10.70
CA ALA A 54 4.74 -0.76 -9.52
C ALA A 54 4.07 -2.15 -9.69
N LYS A 55 4.11 -2.95 -8.63
CA LYS A 55 3.36 -4.20 -8.49
C LYS A 55 2.59 -4.19 -7.18
N VAL A 56 1.37 -4.73 -7.20
CA VAL A 56 0.50 -4.79 -6.03
C VAL A 56 -0.03 -6.19 -5.86
N TYR A 57 -0.07 -6.66 -4.62
CA TYR A 57 -0.58 -7.97 -4.23
C TYR A 57 -1.52 -7.85 -3.04
N GLY A 58 -2.53 -8.71 -3.00
CA GLY A 58 -3.32 -8.98 -1.80
C GLY A 58 -2.92 -10.34 -1.23
N GLU A 59 -2.29 -10.35 -0.06
CA GLU A 59 -2.01 -11.58 0.68
C GLU A 59 -3.29 -12.03 1.38
N ILE A 60 -3.83 -13.17 0.95
CA ILE A 60 -5.05 -13.78 1.45
C ILE A 60 -4.70 -15.19 1.91
N LEU A 61 -4.86 -15.48 3.20
CA LEU A 61 -4.52 -16.79 3.78
C LEU A 61 -3.08 -17.23 3.40
N HIS A 62 -2.13 -16.29 3.47
CA HIS A 62 -0.71 -16.47 3.11
C HIS A 62 -0.43 -16.74 1.62
N VAL A 63 -1.39 -16.50 0.74
CA VAL A 63 -1.21 -16.55 -0.72
C VAL A 63 -1.22 -15.13 -1.28
N ASP A 64 -0.15 -14.76 -1.98
CA ASP A 64 -0.05 -13.48 -2.68
C ASP A 64 -0.83 -13.52 -4.00
N VAL A 65 -1.96 -12.81 -4.04
CA VAL A 65 -2.79 -12.68 -5.25
C VAL A 65 -2.42 -11.38 -5.97
N PRO A 66 -1.91 -11.44 -7.23
CA PRO A 66 -1.59 -10.23 -7.99
C PRO A 66 -2.83 -9.36 -8.19
N PHE A 67 -2.67 -8.05 -7.97
CA PHE A 67 -3.70 -7.04 -8.21
C PHE A 67 -3.26 -6.12 -9.36
N PRO A 68 -3.84 -6.26 -10.57
CA PRO A 68 -3.55 -5.37 -11.67
C PRO A 68 -3.96 -3.92 -11.35
N ILE A 69 -3.01 -3.00 -11.42
CA ILE A 69 -3.26 -1.56 -11.27
C ILE A 69 -3.37 -0.88 -12.65
N PRO A 70 -4.19 0.16 -12.79
CA PRO A 70 -4.41 0.81 -14.08
C PRO A 70 -3.15 1.44 -14.70
N GLU A 71 -2.29 2.02 -13.86
CA GLU A 71 -1.02 2.61 -14.26
C GLU A 71 0.10 1.96 -13.43
N PRO A 72 0.82 0.98 -14.00
CA PRO A 72 1.96 0.36 -13.34
C PRO A 72 3.28 1.14 -13.56
N ASP A 73 3.36 2.09 -14.48
CA ASP A 73 4.57 2.89 -14.69
C ASP A 73 4.73 3.93 -13.58
N GLY A 74 5.79 3.77 -12.76
CA GLY A 74 6.08 4.68 -11.67
C GLY A 74 6.42 6.09 -12.15
N CYS A 75 7.05 6.21 -13.33
CA CYS A 75 7.40 7.49 -13.96
C CYS A 75 6.16 8.29 -14.40
N LYS A 76 5.00 7.63 -14.53
CA LYS A 76 3.70 8.25 -14.80
C LYS A 76 2.85 8.42 -13.54
N SER A 77 3.39 8.02 -12.40
CA SER A 77 2.72 7.97 -11.11
C SER A 77 3.38 8.94 -10.12
N GLY A 78 3.74 10.15 -10.56
CA GLY A 78 4.30 11.21 -9.71
C GLY A 78 5.84 11.19 -9.55
N ILE A 79 6.52 10.16 -10.07
CA ILE A 79 7.99 10.10 -10.07
C ILE A 79 8.51 10.73 -11.35
N GLN A 80 9.38 11.73 -11.22
CA GLN A 80 10.12 12.25 -12.37
C GLN A 80 11.29 11.31 -12.70
N CYS A 81 11.26 10.69 -13.88
CA CYS A 81 12.35 9.86 -14.37
C CYS A 81 13.29 10.66 -15.31
N PRO A 82 14.60 10.29 -15.39
CA PRO A 82 15.24 9.18 -14.67
C PRO A 82 15.28 9.42 -13.15
N ILE A 83 15.18 8.34 -12.39
CA ILE A 83 15.34 8.36 -10.93
C ILE A 83 16.83 8.51 -10.65
N GLU A 84 17.16 9.44 -9.74
CA GLU A 84 18.51 9.76 -9.34
C GLU A 84 18.75 9.33 -7.89
N LYS A 85 19.92 8.76 -7.65
CA LYS A 85 20.40 8.39 -6.33
C LYS A 85 20.44 9.60 -5.39
N GLY A 86 20.01 9.39 -4.15
CA GLY A 86 20.02 10.41 -3.10
C GLY A 86 18.83 11.37 -3.14
N HIS A 87 17.99 11.32 -4.18
CA HIS A 87 16.82 12.18 -4.31
C HIS A 87 15.57 11.56 -3.66
N SER A 88 14.66 12.43 -3.25
CA SER A 88 13.37 12.05 -2.68
C SER A 88 12.23 12.26 -3.69
N TYR A 89 11.31 11.30 -3.74
CA TYR A 89 10.21 11.25 -4.68
C TYR A 89 8.89 10.96 -3.96
N SER A 90 7.78 11.25 -4.64
CA SER A 90 6.44 10.85 -4.22
C SER A 90 5.80 9.99 -5.31
N TYR A 91 5.55 8.73 -4.99
CA TYR A 91 4.75 7.84 -5.82
C TYR A 91 3.27 8.01 -5.48
N LEU A 92 2.44 8.23 -6.50
CA LEU A 92 1.02 8.55 -6.38
C LEU A 92 0.20 7.58 -7.22
N ASN A 93 -0.80 6.94 -6.62
CA ASN A 93 -1.76 6.13 -7.36
C ASN A 93 -3.18 6.29 -6.81
N LYS A 94 -4.19 6.00 -7.61
CA LYS A 94 -5.60 5.99 -7.23
C LYS A 94 -6.26 4.71 -7.71
N LEU A 95 -6.76 3.92 -6.77
CA LEU A 95 -7.35 2.62 -7.04
C LEU A 95 -8.82 2.55 -6.61
N PRO A 96 -9.73 2.07 -7.49
CA PRO A 96 -11.10 1.77 -7.09
C PRO A 96 -11.18 0.42 -6.37
N VAL A 97 -11.83 0.41 -5.20
CA VAL A 97 -12.26 -0.83 -4.53
C VAL A 97 -13.60 -1.22 -5.15
N LYS A 98 -13.59 -2.17 -6.09
CA LYS A 98 -14.79 -2.49 -6.86
C LYS A 98 -15.87 -3.19 -6.03
N SER A 99 -17.12 -3.07 -6.45
CA SER A 99 -18.28 -3.58 -5.72
C SER A 99 -18.33 -5.11 -5.66
N GLU A 100 -17.79 -5.77 -6.68
CA GLU A 100 -17.69 -7.22 -6.79
C GLU A 100 -16.62 -7.86 -5.88
N TYR A 101 -15.71 -7.05 -5.30
CA TYR A 101 -14.66 -7.59 -4.43
C TYR A 101 -15.27 -8.23 -3.18
N PRO A 102 -14.75 -9.35 -2.67
CA PRO A 102 -15.23 -9.96 -1.43
C PRO A 102 -15.02 -9.04 -0.22
N SER A 103 -15.80 -9.24 0.85
CA SER A 103 -15.57 -8.56 2.14
C SER A 103 -14.63 -9.43 2.98
N ILE A 104 -13.38 -9.01 3.16
CA ILE A 104 -12.30 -9.87 3.68
C ILE A 104 -11.20 -9.03 4.36
N LYS A 105 -10.51 -9.62 5.34
CA LYS A 105 -9.21 -9.12 5.86
C LYS A 105 -8.07 -9.63 4.97
N LEU A 106 -7.17 -8.74 4.57
CA LEU A 106 -6.01 -9.06 3.74
C LEU A 106 -4.82 -8.19 4.14
N ILE A 107 -3.61 -8.56 3.71
CA ILE A 107 -2.45 -7.67 3.74
C ILE A 107 -2.25 -7.16 2.32
N VAL A 108 -2.19 -5.83 2.17
CA VAL A 108 -1.81 -5.21 0.89
C VAL A 108 -0.30 -5.11 0.87
N GLN A 109 0.32 -5.70 -0.14
CA GLN A 109 1.74 -5.56 -0.46
C GLN A 109 1.90 -4.69 -1.70
N TRP A 110 2.79 -3.71 -1.63
CA TRP A 110 3.11 -2.83 -2.73
C TRP A 110 4.61 -2.78 -2.95
N GLU A 111 5.02 -2.90 -4.20
CA GLU A 111 6.41 -2.86 -4.63
C GLU A 111 6.60 -1.79 -5.69
N LEU A 112 7.73 -1.10 -5.65
CA LEU A 112 8.26 -0.33 -6.77
C LEU A 112 9.61 -0.92 -7.16
N ILE A 113 9.74 -1.26 -8.44
CA ILE A 113 10.88 -1.97 -9.00
C ILE A 113 11.55 -1.06 -10.04
N ASP A 114 12.87 -1.08 -10.14
CA ASP A 114 13.64 -0.34 -11.13
C ASP A 114 13.65 -1.00 -12.52
N ASP A 115 14.44 -0.45 -13.45
CA ASP A 115 14.63 -0.98 -14.80
C ASP A 115 15.51 -2.26 -14.87
N GLN A 116 16.19 -2.61 -13.78
CA GLN A 116 17.02 -3.83 -13.63
C GLN A 116 16.28 -4.96 -12.89
N GLY A 117 15.05 -4.72 -12.45
CA GLY A 117 14.26 -5.68 -11.68
C GLY A 117 14.53 -5.68 -10.17
N GLN A 118 15.31 -4.71 -9.65
CA GLN A 118 15.57 -4.54 -8.22
C GLN A 118 14.50 -3.71 -7.54
N MET A 119 14.31 -3.94 -6.24
CA MET A 119 13.22 -3.36 -5.47
C MET A 119 13.63 -2.00 -4.88
N ILE A 120 13.14 -0.91 -5.46
CA ILE A 120 13.33 0.46 -4.94
C ILE A 120 12.63 0.61 -3.59
N PHE A 121 11.38 0.16 -3.47
CA PHE A 121 10.71 0.08 -2.18
C PHE A 121 9.71 -1.06 -2.12
N CYS A 122 9.41 -1.53 -0.91
CA CYS A 122 8.24 -2.34 -0.66
C CYS A 122 7.67 -2.10 0.74
N TRP A 123 6.35 -2.22 0.84
CA TRP A 123 5.63 -2.14 2.10
C TRP A 123 4.45 -3.11 2.16
N LYS A 124 4.12 -3.54 3.38
CA LYS A 124 2.91 -4.33 3.71
C LYS A 124 2.05 -3.59 4.73
N ILE A 125 0.73 -3.56 4.53
CA ILE A 125 -0.22 -3.00 5.51
C ILE A 125 -1.50 -3.86 5.58
N PRO A 126 -1.97 -4.25 6.78
CA PRO A 126 -3.25 -4.94 6.93
C PRO A 126 -4.43 -4.02 6.60
N ARG A 127 -5.41 -4.56 5.86
CA ARG A 127 -6.63 -3.88 5.41
C ARG A 127 -7.84 -4.79 5.59
N LYS A 128 -9.02 -4.18 5.63
CA LYS A 128 -10.29 -4.91 5.60
C LYS A 128 -11.21 -4.31 4.54
N VAL A 129 -11.61 -5.12 3.56
CA VAL A 129 -12.62 -4.74 2.57
C VAL A 129 -14.01 -4.92 3.19
N VAL A 130 -14.85 -3.89 3.12
CA VAL A 130 -16.19 -3.86 3.69
C VAL A 130 -17.23 -3.41 2.66
N SER A 131 -18.48 -3.82 2.82
CA SER A 131 -19.58 -3.37 1.94
C SER A 131 -19.75 -1.85 1.97
N SER A 132 -20.26 -1.27 0.88
CA SER A 132 -20.62 0.16 0.81
C SER A 132 -21.53 0.61 1.96
N SER A 133 -22.46 -0.24 2.39
CA SER A 133 -23.40 0.04 3.50
C SER A 133 -22.77 0.11 4.89
N TRP A 134 -21.48 -0.21 5.04
CA TRP A 134 -20.79 -0.22 6.33
C TRP A 134 -20.50 1.20 6.84
N GLY A 135 -20.24 2.14 5.92
CA GLY A 135 -19.99 3.55 6.25
C GLY A 135 -21.19 4.28 6.88
N GLN A 136 -22.42 3.84 6.57
CA GLN A 136 -23.64 4.48 7.07
C GLN A 136 -24.14 3.93 8.40
N ARG A 137 -23.88 2.65 8.72
CA ARG A 137 -24.42 2.01 9.94
C ARG A 137 -23.60 2.25 11.21
N ASN A 138 -22.30 2.53 11.08
CA ASN A 138 -21.37 2.49 12.22
C ASN A 138 -20.82 3.84 12.69
N GLN A 139 -21.34 4.97 12.20
CA GLN A 139 -20.96 6.29 12.72
C GLN A 139 -21.34 6.48 14.20
N PHE A 140 -22.25 5.66 14.75
CA PHE A 140 -22.62 5.62 16.17
C PHE A 140 -21.85 4.59 17.02
N HIS A 141 -21.18 3.61 16.41
CA HIS A 141 -20.50 2.52 17.15
C HIS A 141 -19.00 2.76 17.37
N TYR A 142 -18.44 3.84 16.81
CA TYR A 142 -17.04 4.21 17.00
C TYR A 142 -16.67 4.52 18.47
N SER A 143 -17.66 4.77 19.33
CA SER A 143 -17.46 5.07 20.76
C SER A 143 -17.34 3.86 21.68
N ARG A 144 -17.49 2.62 21.18
CA ARG A 144 -17.32 1.41 22.00
C ARG A 144 -16.24 0.54 21.37
N GLY A 145 -15.05 0.61 21.95
CA GLY A 145 -13.90 -0.21 21.61
C GLY A 145 -14.30 -1.67 21.48
N VAL A 146 -14.02 -2.23 20.30
CA VAL A 146 -13.81 -3.66 20.17
C VAL A 146 -12.29 -3.79 20.14
N ASP A 147 -11.74 -4.22 21.27
CA ASP A 147 -10.34 -4.61 21.40
C ASP A 147 -10.08 -5.82 20.50
N ASP A 148 -9.79 -5.57 19.22
CA ASP A 148 -8.99 -6.50 18.44
C ASP A 148 -7.59 -6.43 19.06
N GLY A 149 -7.27 -7.40 19.94
CA GLY A 149 -5.96 -7.52 20.58
C GLY A 149 -4.80 -7.44 19.59
N PRO A 150 -3.56 -7.17 20.05
CA PRO A 150 -2.42 -6.93 19.17
C PRO A 150 -2.31 -8.07 18.16
N ALA A 151 -2.45 -7.73 16.88
CA ALA A 151 -2.17 -8.65 15.80
C ALA A 151 -0.73 -9.11 16.00
N ARG A 152 -0.57 -10.35 16.48
CA ARG A 152 0.73 -10.91 16.83
C ARG A 152 1.66 -10.81 15.63
N ASP A 153 2.83 -10.27 15.91
CA ASP A 153 3.92 -10.01 14.99
C ASP A 153 4.40 -11.30 14.33
N ALA A 154 4.18 -11.39 13.02
CA ALA A 154 4.89 -12.30 12.12
C ALA A 154 4.90 -11.69 10.72
N ALA A 155 5.51 -10.52 10.63
CA ALA A 155 5.75 -9.86 9.36
C ALA A 155 7.05 -10.38 8.76
N SER A 156 6.96 -11.23 7.73
CA SER A 156 8.11 -11.42 6.84
C SER A 156 8.45 -10.08 6.16
N PRO A 157 9.74 -9.68 6.10
CA PRO A 157 10.16 -8.54 5.31
C PRO A 157 9.78 -8.75 3.84
N CYS A 158 9.68 -7.66 3.07
CA CYS A 158 9.65 -7.73 1.61
C CYS A 158 10.92 -8.43 1.10
N ASN A 159 10.91 -9.76 1.12
CA ASN A 159 11.99 -10.59 0.62
C ASN A 159 11.84 -10.62 -0.89
N GLY A 160 12.76 -9.93 -1.58
CA GLY A 160 13.07 -10.28 -2.96
C GLY A 160 13.50 -11.74 -2.97
N LEU A 161 12.74 -12.59 -3.64
CA LEU A 161 13.26 -13.89 -4.07
C LEU A 161 14.45 -13.59 -5.00
N LEU A 162 15.64 -13.93 -4.48
CA LEU A 162 16.75 -14.40 -5.31
C LEU A 162 16.31 -15.63 -6.10
#